data_AF-R4PNF1-F1
#
_entry.id   AF-R4PNF1-F1
#
_cell.length_a   1.000
_cell.length_b   1.000
_cell.length_c   1.000
_cell.angle_alpha   90.00
_cell.angle_beta   90.00
_cell.angle_gamma   90.00
#
_symmetry.space_group_name_H-M   'P 1'
#
loop_
_entity.id
_entity.type
_entity.pdbx_description
1 polymer ?
#
loop_
_entity_poly.entity_id
_entity_poly.type
_entity_poly.pdbx_seq_one_letter_code
_entity_poly.pdbx_strand_id
1 'polypeptide(L)'
;MMTERQMRPQVQIESPFMASTRDGIAVRVVYLMNAMRHSMFERGEAPYASHIINTLVTDDTSALEREIGIEAGLVIGGKADYTAVYTDLGISSGMEHGIQRAEREGRPIVYRRLYNNALSLQELEALIRSTSPRPIEAIEALYGHILR
;
A
#
# COMPACT_ATOMS: atom_id res chain seq x y z
N MET A 1 -22.19 -12.76 -24.54
CA MET A 1 -21.56 -13.71 -23.60
C MET A 1 -20.48 -12.95 -22.85
N MET A 2 -20.68 -12.66 -21.57
CA MET A 2 -19.57 -12.29 -20.70
C MET A 2 -18.75 -13.57 -20.53
N THR A 3 -17.68 -13.69 -21.32
CA THR A 3 -16.66 -14.72 -21.15
C THR A 3 -16.20 -14.72 -19.70
N GLU A 4 -16.01 -15.90 -19.11
CA GLU A 4 -15.43 -16.14 -17.79
C GLU A 4 -14.61 -14.95 -17.31
N ARG A 5 -15.03 -14.32 -16.21
CA ARG A 5 -14.28 -13.25 -15.55
C ARG A 5 -12.87 -13.80 -15.36
N GLN A 6 -11.92 -13.37 -16.18
CA GLN A 6 -10.55 -13.88 -16.19
C GLN A 6 -10.08 -13.90 -14.73
N MET A 7 -9.80 -15.09 -14.18
CA MET A 7 -9.53 -15.24 -12.75
C MET A 7 -8.29 -14.42 -12.41
N ARG A 8 -8.49 -13.24 -11.83
CA ARG A 8 -7.41 -12.38 -11.33
C ARG A 8 -7.14 -12.79 -9.89
N PRO A 9 -5.90 -13.17 -9.53
CA PRO A 9 -5.56 -13.41 -8.14
C PRO A 9 -5.88 -12.19 -7.28
N GLN A 10 -6.55 -12.40 -6.15
CA GLN A 10 -6.80 -11.37 -5.14
C GLN A 10 -5.54 -11.20 -4.31
N VAL A 11 -5.04 -9.97 -4.22
CA VAL A 11 -3.73 -9.71 -3.60
C VAL A 11 -3.85 -8.64 -2.52
N GLN A 12 -3.47 -8.96 -1.29
CA GLN A 12 -3.25 -7.93 -0.27
C GLN A 12 -1.90 -7.26 -0.56
N ILE A 13 -1.87 -5.93 -0.61
CA ILE A 13 -0.64 -5.16 -0.80
C ILE A 13 -0.19 -4.60 0.54
N GLU A 14 1.05 -4.93 0.91
CA GLU A 14 1.77 -4.25 1.99
C GLU A 14 2.81 -3.32 1.37
N SER A 15 2.75 -2.06 1.77
CA SER A 15 3.61 -0.97 1.31
C SER A 15 3.78 0.03 2.45
N PRO A 16 4.91 0.75 2.54
CA PRO A 16 5.03 1.90 3.42
C PRO A 16 3.94 2.93 3.09
N PHE A 17 3.42 3.59 4.13
CA PHE A 17 2.35 4.59 4.00
C PHE A 17 2.64 5.82 4.88
N MET A 18 2.89 5.62 6.17
CA MET A 18 3.18 6.72 7.11
C MET A 18 4.59 7.29 6.95
N ALA A 19 4.70 8.62 7.14
CA ALA A 19 5.96 9.37 7.25
C ALA A 19 5.80 10.54 8.23
N SER A 20 6.90 11.17 8.62
CA SER A 20 6.90 12.32 9.55
C SER A 20 6.51 13.66 8.89
N THR A 21 6.41 13.71 7.56
CA THR A 21 6.05 14.92 6.80
C THR A 21 4.92 14.62 5.83
N ARG A 22 4.10 15.63 5.50
CA ARG A 22 3.00 15.49 4.51
C ARG A 22 3.52 15.04 3.16
N ASP A 23 4.61 15.66 2.77
CA ASP A 23 5.40 15.35 1.59
C ASP A 23 5.88 13.88 1.58
N GLY A 24 6.43 13.39 2.70
CA GLY A 24 6.85 12.00 2.84
C GLY A 24 5.70 10.99 2.81
N ILE A 25 4.51 11.38 3.29
CA ILE A 25 3.28 10.60 3.15
C ILE A 25 2.88 10.54 1.68
N ALA A 26 2.86 11.67 0.98
CA ALA A 26 2.50 11.71 -0.43
C ALA A 26 3.42 10.83 -1.28
N VAL A 27 4.73 10.85 -1.05
CA VAL A 27 5.67 9.93 -1.71
C VAL A 27 5.32 8.47 -1.47
N ARG A 28 5.02 8.07 -0.24
CA ARG A 28 4.66 6.69 0.11
C ARG A 28 3.32 6.27 -0.49
N VAL A 29 2.35 7.19 -0.54
CA VAL A 29 1.07 6.97 -1.23
C VAL A 29 1.30 6.78 -2.74
N VAL A 30 2.16 7.59 -3.36
CA VAL A 30 2.53 7.39 -4.77
C VAL A 30 3.20 6.03 -4.97
N TYR A 31 4.11 5.64 -4.09
CA TYR A 31 4.75 4.32 -4.12
C TYR A 31 3.72 3.19 -4.06
N LEU A 32 2.77 3.27 -3.13
CA LEU A 32 1.65 2.32 -3.03
C LEU A 32 0.79 2.31 -4.29
N MET A 33 0.45 3.48 -4.85
CA MET A 33 -0.31 3.56 -6.11
C MET A 33 0.45 2.86 -7.25
N ASN A 34 1.76 3.03 -7.32
CA ASN A 34 2.60 2.34 -8.30
C ASN A 34 2.64 0.83 -8.06
N ALA A 35 2.69 0.38 -6.80
CA ALA A 35 2.61 -1.04 -6.43
C ALA A 35 1.28 -1.67 -6.85
N MET A 36 0.16 -0.95 -6.65
CA MET A 36 -1.16 -1.37 -7.11
C MET A 36 -1.24 -1.41 -8.64
N ARG A 37 -0.66 -0.41 -9.34
CA ARG A 37 -0.60 -0.38 -10.81
C ARG A 37 0.21 -1.55 -11.36
N HIS A 38 1.40 -1.81 -10.83
CA HIS A 38 2.22 -2.96 -11.19
C HIS A 38 1.45 -4.28 -11.00
N SER A 39 0.78 -4.45 -9.87
CA SER A 39 -0.09 -5.61 -9.61
C SER A 39 -1.24 -5.73 -10.64
N MET A 40 -1.97 -4.65 -10.92
CA MET A 40 -3.12 -4.70 -11.85
C MET A 40 -2.73 -4.93 -13.31
N PHE A 41 -1.73 -4.18 -13.78
CA PHE A 41 -1.44 -4.03 -15.21
C PHE A 41 -0.33 -4.96 -15.69
N GLU A 42 0.68 -5.23 -14.87
CA GLU A 42 1.83 -6.06 -15.26
C GLU A 42 1.68 -7.51 -14.78
N ARG A 43 0.97 -7.72 -13.67
CA ARG A 43 0.75 -9.05 -13.09
C ARG A 43 -0.63 -9.64 -13.36
N GLY A 44 -1.58 -8.83 -13.83
CA GLY A 44 -2.96 -9.26 -14.07
C GLY A 44 -3.73 -9.59 -12.79
N GLU A 45 -3.35 -9.01 -11.66
CA GLU A 45 -3.91 -9.27 -10.34
C GLU A 45 -5.06 -8.30 -10.02
N ALA A 46 -5.76 -8.57 -8.91
CA ALA A 46 -6.76 -7.71 -8.28
C ALA A 46 -6.26 -7.29 -6.88
N PRO A 47 -5.45 -6.21 -6.77
CA PRO A 47 -4.87 -5.79 -5.50
C PRO A 47 -5.85 -5.04 -4.61
N TYR A 48 -5.69 -5.22 -3.31
CA TYR A 48 -6.33 -4.47 -2.24
C TYR A 48 -5.28 -3.93 -1.27
N ALA A 49 -5.40 -2.66 -0.91
CA ALA A 49 -4.54 -1.98 0.05
C ALA A 49 -5.43 -1.12 0.96
N SER A 50 -5.80 -1.65 2.13
CA SER A 50 -6.80 -1.01 3.01
C SER A 50 -6.43 0.43 3.41
N HIS A 51 -5.15 0.70 3.65
CA HIS A 51 -4.68 1.98 4.15
C HIS A 51 -4.83 3.13 3.14
N ILE A 52 -5.08 2.87 1.84
CA ILE A 52 -5.43 3.92 0.87
C ILE A 52 -6.88 4.40 1.03
N ILE A 53 -7.78 3.57 1.58
CA ILE A 53 -9.20 3.91 1.73
C ILE A 53 -9.52 4.24 3.18
N ASN A 54 -9.11 3.37 4.11
CA ASN A 54 -9.55 3.44 5.51
C ASN A 54 -9.07 4.73 6.17
N THR A 55 -7.86 5.21 5.86
CA THR A 55 -7.30 6.47 6.40
C THR A 55 -8.01 7.74 5.89
N LEU A 56 -8.84 7.63 4.85
CA LEU A 56 -9.72 8.71 4.40
C LEU A 56 -11.03 8.78 5.20
N VAL A 57 -11.32 7.75 5.98
CA VAL A 57 -12.57 7.60 6.74
C VAL A 57 -12.31 7.69 8.25
N THR A 58 -11.20 7.13 8.72
CA THR A 58 -10.82 7.12 10.14
C THR A 58 -10.08 8.39 10.55
N ASP A 59 -10.28 8.82 11.79
CA ASP A 59 -9.36 9.75 12.47
C ASP A 59 -8.14 9.00 13.01
N ASP A 60 -7.00 9.13 12.33
CA ASP A 60 -5.74 8.47 12.73
C ASP A 60 -5.17 8.99 14.08
N THR A 61 -5.67 10.11 14.61
CA THR A 61 -5.32 10.60 15.96
C THR A 61 -6.10 9.86 17.05
N SER A 62 -7.21 9.19 16.69
CA SER A 62 -8.01 8.35 17.57
C SER A 62 -7.48 6.91 17.55
N ALA A 63 -6.95 6.45 18.68
CA ALA A 63 -6.42 5.08 18.80
C ALA A 63 -7.48 4.01 18.48
N LEU A 64 -8.73 4.24 18.89
CA LEU A 64 -9.85 3.33 18.64
C LEU A 64 -10.20 3.27 17.14
N GLU A 65 -10.32 4.42 16.48
CA GLU A 65 -10.64 4.44 15.04
C GLU A 65 -9.52 3.84 14.21
N ARG A 66 -8.27 4.11 14.58
CA ARG A 66 -7.10 3.49 13.98
C ARG A 66 -7.12 1.96 14.10
N GLU A 67 -7.43 1.43 15.27
CA GLU A 67 -7.55 -0.02 15.50
C GLU A 67 -8.66 -0.62 14.63
N ILE A 68 -9.85 -0.01 14.62
CA ILE A 68 -10.97 -0.43 13.77
C ILE A 68 -10.59 -0.41 12.28
N GLY A 69 -9.93 0.65 11.83
CA GLY A 69 -9.47 0.79 10.44
C GLY A 69 -8.45 -0.28 10.04
N ILE A 70 -7.51 -0.61 10.92
CA ILE A 70 -6.54 -1.69 10.70
C ILE A 70 -7.27 -3.03 10.61
N GLU A 71 -8.08 -3.39 11.61
CA GLU A 71 -8.78 -4.67 11.65
C GLU A 71 -9.74 -4.85 10.46
N ALA A 72 -10.49 -3.80 10.09
CA ALA A 72 -11.35 -3.84 8.89
C ALA A 72 -10.54 -4.16 7.62
N GLY A 73 -9.34 -3.58 7.51
CA GLY A 73 -8.41 -3.88 6.43
C GLY A 73 -7.92 -5.33 6.45
N LEU A 74 -7.52 -5.83 7.62
CA LEU A 74 -7.01 -7.19 7.80
C LEU A 74 -8.09 -8.25 7.53
N VAL A 75 -9.33 -8.03 7.96
CA VAL A 75 -10.46 -8.95 7.70
C VAL A 75 -10.73 -9.13 6.21
N ILE A 76 -10.67 -8.04 5.43
CA ILE A 76 -10.79 -8.12 3.97
C ILE A 76 -9.55 -8.77 3.37
N GLY A 77 -8.36 -8.35 3.82
CA GLY A 77 -7.08 -8.88 3.35
C GLY A 77 -6.96 -10.40 3.52
N GLY A 78 -7.47 -10.96 4.62
CA GLY A 78 -7.45 -12.40 4.90
C GLY A 78 -8.15 -13.28 3.85
N LYS A 79 -8.91 -12.68 2.92
CA LYS A 79 -9.53 -13.37 1.77
C LYS A 79 -8.65 -13.39 0.51
N ALA A 80 -7.52 -12.70 0.53
CA ALA A 80 -6.59 -12.66 -0.60
C ALA A 80 -5.88 -14.00 -0.79
N ASP A 81 -5.57 -14.33 -2.05
CA ASP A 81 -4.82 -15.53 -2.42
C ASP A 81 -3.38 -15.47 -1.88
N TYR A 82 -2.81 -14.26 -1.78
CA TYR A 82 -1.51 -14.00 -1.14
C TYR A 82 -1.34 -12.53 -0.75
N THR A 83 -0.31 -12.26 0.05
CA THR A 83 0.17 -10.92 0.38
C THR A 83 1.40 -10.59 -0.46
N ALA A 84 1.38 -9.48 -1.19
CA ALA A 84 2.53 -8.94 -1.88
C ALA A 84 3.12 -7.77 -1.07
N VAL A 85 4.41 -7.88 -0.72
CA VAL A 85 5.12 -6.91 0.12
C VAL A 85 6.10 -6.13 -0.74
N TYR A 86 5.89 -4.83 -0.90
CA TYR A 86 6.73 -3.94 -1.70
C TYR A 86 7.77 -3.25 -0.83
N THR A 87 9.06 -3.47 -1.12
CA THR A 87 10.16 -3.24 -0.15
C THR A 87 11.15 -2.13 -0.52
N ASP A 88 10.93 -1.37 -1.60
CA ASP A 88 11.91 -0.37 -2.06
C ASP A 88 12.15 0.75 -1.04
N LEU A 89 11.12 1.12 -0.28
CA LEU A 89 11.19 2.11 0.82
C LEU A 89 11.37 1.45 2.20
N GLY A 90 11.82 0.20 2.24
CA GLY A 90 11.93 -0.60 3.46
C GLY A 90 10.61 -1.22 3.91
N ILE A 91 10.64 -1.91 5.05
CA ILE A 91 9.46 -2.49 5.70
C ILE A 91 9.15 -1.65 6.95
N SER A 92 7.94 -1.12 7.02
CA SER A 92 7.47 -0.34 8.17
C SER A 92 6.82 -1.24 9.23
N SER A 93 6.70 -0.78 10.48
CA SER A 93 6.02 -1.53 11.55
C SER A 93 4.56 -1.89 11.21
N GLY A 94 3.86 -1.01 10.49
CA GLY A 94 2.51 -1.31 9.99
C GLY A 94 2.50 -2.48 9.00
N MET A 95 3.50 -2.57 8.13
CA MET A 95 3.66 -3.71 7.23
C MET A 95 4.06 -4.98 7.98
N GLU A 96 4.91 -4.89 9.01
CA GLU A 96 5.27 -6.04 9.84
C GLU A 96 4.03 -6.67 10.47
N HIS A 97 3.07 -5.86 10.95
CA HIS A 97 1.79 -6.36 11.44
C HIS A 97 0.99 -7.11 10.37
N GLY A 98 0.94 -6.58 9.14
CA GLY A 98 0.29 -7.22 8.00
C GLY A 98 0.97 -8.53 7.58
N ILE A 99 2.30 -8.55 7.56
CA ILE A 99 3.13 -9.74 7.27
C ILE A 99 2.87 -10.82 8.31
N GLN A 100 3.01 -10.50 9.60
CA GLN A 100 2.76 -11.44 10.69
C GLN A 100 1.33 -11.98 10.67
N ARG A 101 0.35 -11.14 10.29
CA ARG A 101 -1.03 -11.59 10.12
C ARG A 101 -1.14 -12.62 8.99
N ALA A 102 -0.54 -12.34 7.84
CA ALA A 102 -0.51 -13.28 6.72
C ALA A 102 0.13 -14.63 7.11
N GLU A 103 1.25 -14.58 7.85
CA GLU A 103 1.91 -15.79 8.37
C GLU A 103 0.99 -16.59 9.29
N ARG A 104 0.32 -15.94 10.25
CA ARG A 104 -0.63 -16.60 11.17
C ARG A 104 -1.82 -17.22 10.45
N GLU A 105 -2.26 -16.64 9.35
CA GLU A 105 -3.37 -17.12 8.52
C GLU A 105 -2.93 -18.18 7.49
N GLY A 106 -1.62 -18.47 7.39
CA GLY A 106 -1.08 -19.37 6.36
C GLY A 106 -1.19 -18.82 4.94
N ARG A 107 -1.38 -17.50 4.79
CA ARG A 107 -1.48 -16.83 3.49
C ARG A 107 -0.09 -16.62 2.91
N PRO A 108 0.21 -17.09 1.68
CA PRO A 108 1.52 -16.95 1.07
C PRO A 108 1.97 -15.49 0.98
N ILE A 109 3.29 -15.26 1.08
CA ILE A 109 3.90 -13.93 1.07
C ILE A 109 4.90 -13.83 -0.09
N VAL A 110 4.77 -12.78 -0.90
CA VAL A 110 5.62 -12.53 -2.07
C VAL A 110 6.26 -11.15 -1.94
N TYR A 111 7.57 -11.11 -1.74
CA TYR A 111 8.33 -9.86 -1.71
C TYR A 111 8.60 -9.33 -3.12
N ARG A 112 8.42 -8.02 -3.31
CA ARG A 112 8.50 -7.33 -4.61
C ARG A 112 9.24 -6.02 -4.51
N ARG A 113 9.77 -5.60 -5.66
CA ARG A 113 10.39 -4.30 -5.88
C ARG A 113 9.90 -3.72 -7.20
N LEU A 114 9.74 -2.41 -7.24
CA LEU A 114 9.39 -1.65 -8.45
C LEU A 114 10.62 -1.03 -9.10
N TYR A 115 11.66 -0.75 -8.31
CA TYR A 115 12.79 0.05 -8.75
C TYR A 115 14.12 -0.67 -8.53
N ASN A 116 15.15 -0.17 -9.19
CA ASN A 116 16.52 -0.68 -9.07
C ASN A 116 17.08 -0.38 -7.66
N ASN A 117 17.83 -1.33 -7.10
CA ASN A 117 18.42 -1.25 -5.76
C ASN A 117 19.66 -0.34 -5.67
N ALA A 118 20.17 0.15 -6.80
CA ALA A 118 21.33 1.04 -6.85
C ALA A 118 21.03 2.52 -6.53
N LEU A 119 19.75 2.91 -6.47
CA LEU A 119 19.36 4.29 -6.16
C LEU A 119 19.55 4.59 -4.67
N SER A 120 20.07 5.77 -4.35
CA SER A 120 19.98 6.33 -3.00
C SER A 120 18.52 6.61 -2.63
N LEU A 121 18.21 6.74 -1.35
CA LEU A 121 16.85 7.05 -0.89
C LEU A 121 16.34 8.36 -1.51
N GLN A 122 17.20 9.37 -1.62
CA GLN A 122 16.83 10.65 -2.21
C GLN A 122 16.48 10.53 -3.69
N GLU A 123 17.28 9.79 -4.47
CA GLU A 123 17.01 9.54 -5.89
C GLU A 123 15.74 8.72 -6.09
N LEU A 124 15.52 7.72 -5.23
CA LEU A 124 14.33 6.88 -5.25
C LEU A 124 13.08 7.70 -4.95
N GLU A 125 13.09 8.54 -3.92
CA GLU A 125 11.95 9.40 -3.59
C GLU A 125 11.67 10.40 -4.73
N ALA A 126 12.71 10.98 -5.34
CA ALA A 126 12.56 11.85 -6.51
C ALA A 126 11.93 11.11 -7.72
N LEU A 127 12.38 9.88 -7.98
CA LEU A 127 11.81 9.03 -9.02
C LEU A 127 10.34 8.70 -8.74
N ILE A 128 10.02 8.28 -7.51
CA ILE A 128 8.64 7.98 -7.10
C ILE A 128 7.74 9.18 -7.36
N ARG A 129 8.14 10.40 -6.94
CA ARG A 129 7.39 11.63 -7.23
C ARG A 129 7.14 11.83 -8.73
N SER A 130 8.18 11.67 -9.55
CA SER A 130 8.09 11.85 -11.00
C SER A 130 7.15 10.84 -11.68
N THR A 131 6.95 9.68 -11.06
CA THR A 131 6.06 8.61 -11.55
C THR A 131 4.63 8.70 -11.03
N SER A 132 4.29 9.77 -10.29
CA SER A 132 2.98 9.90 -9.68
C SER A 132 1.85 9.86 -10.73
N PRO A 133 0.83 9.01 -10.55
CA PRO A 133 -0.31 8.97 -11.46
C PRO A 133 -1.27 10.16 -11.29
N ARG A 134 -1.04 11.02 -10.28
CA ARG A 134 -1.85 12.20 -9.94
C ARG A 134 -0.92 13.36 -9.55
N PRO A 135 -1.39 14.63 -9.63
CA PRO A 135 -0.64 15.75 -9.06
C PRO A 135 -0.30 15.48 -7.58
N ILE A 136 0.96 15.68 -7.20
CA ILE A 136 1.42 15.32 -5.85
C ILE A 136 0.74 16.18 -4.78
N GLU A 137 0.44 17.43 -5.11
CA GLU A 137 -0.24 18.39 -4.26
C GLU A 137 -1.67 17.92 -3.93
N ALA A 138 -2.32 17.21 -4.86
CA ALA A 138 -3.64 16.63 -4.62
C ALA A 138 -3.56 15.43 -3.65
N ILE A 139 -2.48 14.65 -3.72
CA ILE A 139 -2.23 13.53 -2.79
C ILE A 139 -1.91 14.10 -1.40
N GLU A 140 -1.05 15.13 -1.32
CA GLU A 140 -0.75 15.82 -0.07
C GLU A 140 -1.99 16.44 0.57
N ALA A 141 -2.87 17.05 -0.22
CA ALA A 141 -4.12 17.60 0.30
C ALA A 141 -5.05 16.51 0.85
N LEU A 142 -5.08 15.35 0.20
CA LEU A 142 -5.98 14.25 0.55
C LEU A 142 -5.50 13.40 1.73
N TYR A 143 -4.19 13.21 1.90
CA TYR A 143 -3.62 12.36 2.96
C TYR A 143 -2.80 13.12 4.00
N GLY A 144 -2.51 14.40 3.78
CA GLY A 144 -1.77 15.24 4.71
C GLY A 144 -2.55 15.57 6.00
N HIS A 145 -3.84 15.22 6.07
CA HIS A 145 -4.64 15.32 7.30
C HIS A 145 -4.23 14.33 8.38
N ILE A 146 -3.51 13.28 8.03
CA ILE A 146 -3.10 12.21 8.94
C ILE A 146 -2.07 12.71 9.98
N LEU A 147 -1.38 13.83 9.69
CA LEU A 147 -0.40 14.45 10.60
C LEU A 147 -0.98 15.60 11.45
N ARG A 148 -2.30 15.67 11.61
CA ARG A 148 -2.95 16.75 12.37
C ARG A 148 -2.74 16.62 13.88
#